data_AF-A0A0F9AXQ2-F1
#
_entry.id   AF-A0A0F9AXQ2-F1
#
_cell.length_a   1.000
_cell.length_b   1.000
_cell.length_c   1.000
_cell.angle_alpha   90.00
_cell.angle_beta   90.00
_cell.angle_gamma   90.00
#
_symmetry.space_group_name_H-M   'P 1'
#
loop_
_entity.id
_entity.type
_entity.pdbx_description
1 polymer ?
#
loop_
_entity_poly.entity_id
_entity_poly.type
_entity_poly.pdbx_seq_one_letter_code
_entity_poly.pdbx_strand_id
1 'polypeptide(L)'
;VYSDSGRTTSVGSQVSRILGAKIDFRYLFIPQSYNNGNDFPWSGYIENLEISNSGDPGVLPIVTTQPPTDITSTTATGHGTIADLGISAVTAHGYCWATTIDPTTADSKTDEGAGSLGVFESSITGLLAGQEYYARPYATNGAGTGYGANVYFIAGQGGILRIKGEYAVVQTRWHYVGEDGKEYQIEGILV
;
A
#
# COMPACT_ATOMS: atom_id res chain seq x y z
N VAL A 1 -38.39 -1.75 -23.17
CA VAL A 1 -38.28 -0.46 -23.86
C VAL A 1 -39.64 -0.16 -24.48
N TYR A 2 -40.42 0.73 -23.87
CA TYR A 2 -41.54 1.38 -24.54
C TYR A 2 -41.07 2.80 -24.86
N SER A 3 -41.01 3.15 -26.14
CA SER A 3 -40.70 4.49 -26.59
C SER A 3 -42.02 5.24 -26.80
N ASP A 4 -42.44 6.02 -25.82
CA ASP A 4 -43.45 7.05 -26.04
C ASP A 4 -42.81 8.17 -26.88
N SER A 5 -43.41 8.44 -28.03
CA SER A 5 -42.98 9.48 -28.99
C SER A 5 -42.98 10.90 -28.42
N GLY A 6 -43.55 11.12 -27.23
CA GLY A 6 -43.60 12.43 -26.57
C GLY A 6 -42.34 12.84 -25.79
N ARG A 7 -41.33 11.98 -25.60
CA ARG A 7 -40.17 12.25 -24.70
C ARG A 7 -38.79 12.21 -25.34
N THR A 8 -38.67 12.05 -26.65
CA THR A 8 -37.37 11.79 -27.30
C THR A 8 -36.91 12.97 -28.15
N THR A 9 -36.44 14.04 -27.53
CA THR A 9 -35.65 15.07 -28.23
C THR A 9 -34.17 14.89 -27.89
N SER A 10 -33.40 14.51 -28.91
CA SER A 10 -31.93 14.42 -28.95
C SER A 10 -31.28 13.24 -28.22
N VAL A 11 -31.31 12.07 -28.86
CA VAL A 11 -30.17 11.14 -28.74
C VAL A 11 -29.15 11.56 -29.79
N GLY A 12 -28.19 12.40 -29.40
CA GLY A 12 -27.03 12.72 -30.24
C GLY A 12 -26.20 11.47 -30.46
N SER A 13 -26.00 11.09 -31.73
CA SER A 13 -25.13 9.98 -32.11
C SER A 13 -23.71 10.26 -31.66
N GLN A 14 -23.19 9.51 -30.67
CA GLN A 14 -21.76 9.48 -30.37
C GLN A 14 -21.13 8.23 -30.99
N VAL A 15 -20.10 8.47 -31.79
CA VAL A 15 -19.38 7.49 -32.60
C VAL A 15 -18.59 6.54 -31.70
N SER A 16 -18.86 5.24 -31.76
CA SER A 16 -18.05 4.21 -31.09
C SER A 16 -16.88 3.79 -31.98
N ARG A 17 -15.63 3.98 -31.55
CA ARG A 17 -14.47 3.28 -32.13
C ARG A 17 -14.26 1.97 -31.39
N ILE A 18 -14.39 0.86 -32.12
CA ILE A 18 -14.13 -0.49 -31.61
C ILE A 18 -12.60 -0.72 -31.66
N LEU A 19 -11.96 -0.88 -30.50
CA LEU A 19 -10.62 -1.45 -30.41
C LEU A 19 -10.76 -2.97 -30.31
N GLY A 20 -10.17 -3.67 -31.29
CA GLY A 20 -10.37 -5.10 -31.53
C GLY A 20 -9.65 -6.03 -30.56
N ALA A 21 -9.96 -5.97 -29.27
CA ALA A 21 -9.60 -7.03 -28.34
C ALA A 21 -10.69 -7.23 -27.27
N LYS A 22 -10.98 -8.51 -27.02
CA LYS A 22 -12.07 -9.04 -26.22
C LYS A 22 -11.88 -8.68 -24.75
N ILE A 23 -12.69 -7.76 -24.24
CA ILE A 23 -12.95 -7.59 -22.82
C ILE A 23 -14.46 -7.45 -22.67
N ASP A 24 -15.06 -8.30 -21.85
CA ASP A 24 -16.49 -8.27 -21.53
C ASP A 24 -16.85 -6.92 -20.90
N PHE A 25 -17.40 -6.01 -21.70
CA PHE A 25 -18.11 -4.85 -21.16
C PHE A 25 -19.60 -5.00 -21.43
N ARG A 26 -20.37 -5.13 -20.35
CA ARG A 26 -21.80 -4.81 -20.36
C ARG A 26 -21.90 -3.29 -20.35
N TYR A 27 -22.18 -2.68 -21.50
CA TYR A 27 -22.51 -1.26 -21.54
C TYR A 27 -23.76 -1.02 -20.69
N LEU A 28 -23.64 -0.20 -19.65
CA LEU A 28 -24.78 0.35 -18.94
C LEU A 28 -25.08 1.74 -19.54
N PHE A 29 -26.20 1.84 -20.25
CA PHE A 29 -26.72 3.14 -20.68
C PHE A 29 -27.45 3.79 -19.51
N ILE A 30 -26.87 4.82 -18.90
CA ILE A 30 -27.55 5.62 -17.88
C ILE A 30 -28.33 6.71 -18.62
N PRO A 31 -29.68 6.65 -18.69
CA PRO A 31 -30.44 7.68 -19.38
C PRO A 31 -30.26 9.02 -18.66
N GLN A 32 -29.78 10.02 -19.39
CA GLN A 32 -29.68 11.39 -18.91
C GLN A 32 -30.97 12.13 -19.25
N SER A 33 -31.58 12.78 -18.27
CA SER A 33 -32.72 13.68 -18.47
C SER A 33 -32.27 15.10 -18.18
N TYR A 34 -32.50 16.00 -19.13
CA TYR A 34 -32.15 17.41 -19.01
C TYR A 34 -33.40 18.20 -18.64
N ASN A 35 -33.37 18.87 -17.48
CA ASN A 35 -34.24 20.01 -17.23
C ASN A 35 -33.43 21.27 -17.55
N ASN A 36 -34.05 22.26 -18.19
CA ASN A 36 -33.42 23.38 -18.90
C ASN A 36 -32.68 24.42 -18.01
N GLY A 37 -31.86 23.96 -17.07
CA GLY A 37 -31.10 24.75 -16.13
C GLY A 37 -30.12 23.87 -15.37
N ASN A 38 -28.98 23.56 -15.99
CA ASN A 38 -27.67 23.17 -15.44
C ASN A 38 -27.52 22.17 -14.28
N ASP A 39 -28.55 21.47 -13.84
CA ASP A 39 -28.38 20.37 -12.89
C ASP A 39 -28.37 19.04 -13.62
N PHE A 40 -27.35 18.22 -13.33
CA PHE A 40 -27.20 16.83 -13.75
C PHE A 40 -27.71 15.88 -12.66
N PRO A 41 -29.03 15.75 -12.37
CA PRO A 41 -29.47 14.78 -11.39
C PRO A 41 -29.35 13.38 -11.98
N TRP A 42 -28.27 12.69 -11.67
CA TRP A 42 -28.21 11.23 -11.80
C TRP A 42 -29.09 10.64 -10.71
N SER A 43 -30.26 10.12 -11.07
CA SER A 43 -31.07 9.31 -10.16
C SER A 43 -31.17 7.89 -10.68
N GLY A 44 -30.42 6.98 -10.05
CA GLY A 44 -30.51 5.54 -10.27
C GLY A 44 -29.73 4.80 -9.19
N TYR A 45 -30.35 3.78 -8.60
CA TYR A 45 -29.67 2.84 -7.71
C TYR A 45 -29.30 1.62 -8.54
N ILE A 46 -28.01 1.30 -8.62
CA ILE A 46 -27.51 0.09 -9.28
C ILE A 46 -26.63 -0.60 -8.26
N GLU A 47 -27.02 -1.79 -7.85
CA GLU A 47 -26.20 -2.64 -7.01
C GLU A 47 -24.86 -2.94 -7.73
N ASN A 48 -23.74 -2.62 -7.06
CA ASN A 48 -22.37 -2.96 -7.48
C ASN A 48 -21.77 -2.19 -8.68
N LEU A 49 -22.26 -0.99 -9.01
CA LEU A 49 -21.55 -0.10 -9.94
C LEU A 49 -21.35 1.29 -9.31
N GLU A 50 -20.10 1.58 -8.94
CA GLU A 50 -19.71 2.92 -8.53
C GLU A 50 -19.57 3.80 -9.78
N ILE A 51 -20.43 4.82 -9.89
CA ILE A 51 -20.37 5.83 -10.95
C ILE A 51 -19.61 7.02 -10.37
N SER A 52 -18.28 7.02 -10.49
CA SER A 52 -17.46 8.15 -10.04
C SER A 52 -17.62 9.32 -11.02
N ASN A 53 -18.06 10.46 -10.53
CA ASN A 53 -18.06 11.72 -11.29
C ASN A 53 -16.61 12.09 -11.65
N SER A 54 -16.39 12.79 -12.77
CA SER A 54 -15.06 13.29 -13.17
C SER A 54 -14.46 14.34 -12.22
N GLY A 55 -15.11 14.61 -11.08
CA GLY A 55 -14.65 15.48 -10.00
C GLY A 55 -14.44 14.78 -8.66
N ASP A 56 -14.50 13.46 -8.59
CA ASP A 56 -14.07 12.72 -7.40
C ASP A 56 -12.53 12.82 -7.29
N PRO A 57 -11.95 13.30 -6.17
CA PRO A 57 -10.50 13.37 -5.98
C PRO A 57 -9.79 12.00 -6.11
N GLY A 58 -10.55 10.92 -6.17
CA GLY A 58 -10.06 9.55 -6.27
C GLY A 58 -9.70 9.01 -4.89
N VAL A 59 -9.69 7.68 -4.78
CA VAL A 59 -9.37 6.98 -3.52
C VAL A 59 -7.94 6.47 -3.60
N LEU A 60 -7.12 6.81 -2.60
CA LEU A 60 -5.76 6.33 -2.47
C LEU A 60 -5.74 4.81 -2.19
N PRO A 61 -4.70 4.08 -2.62
CA PRO A 61 -4.51 2.70 -2.23
C PRO A 61 -4.33 2.56 -0.71
N ILE A 62 -4.77 1.44 -0.14
CA ILE A 62 -4.51 1.10 1.27
C ILE A 62 -3.45 0.00 1.30
N VAL A 63 -2.36 0.26 2.01
CA VAL A 63 -1.23 -0.67 2.14
C VAL A 63 -0.97 -0.93 3.61
N THR A 64 -0.81 -2.19 3.99
CA THR A 64 -0.43 -2.58 5.35
C THR A 64 1.04 -3.01 5.39
N THR A 65 1.66 -2.82 6.55
CA THR A 65 3.07 -3.09 6.75
C THR A 65 3.27 -4.31 7.64
N GLN A 66 4.26 -5.12 7.29
CA GLN A 66 4.80 -6.17 8.15
C GLN A 66 6.28 -5.87 8.48
N PRO A 67 6.82 -6.42 9.59
CA PRO A 67 8.21 -6.20 9.97
C PRO A 67 9.19 -6.67 8.87
N PRO A 68 10.28 -5.93 8.61
CA PRO A 68 11.28 -6.34 7.64
C PRO A 68 12.06 -7.56 8.14
N THR A 69 12.49 -8.42 7.21
CA THR A 69 13.31 -9.61 7.48
C THR A 69 14.68 -9.51 6.80
N ASP A 70 15.54 -10.51 7.00
CA ASP A 70 16.82 -10.67 6.29
C ASP A 70 17.70 -9.42 6.32
N ILE A 71 17.72 -8.76 7.48
CA ILE A 71 18.42 -7.49 7.68
C ILE A 71 19.93 -7.78 7.77
N THR A 72 20.64 -7.40 6.72
CA THR A 72 22.10 -7.43 6.64
C THR A 72 22.69 -6.04 6.83
N SER A 73 24.01 -5.92 6.73
CA SER A 73 24.72 -4.64 6.80
C SER A 73 24.34 -3.65 5.69
N THR A 74 23.86 -4.14 4.56
CA THR A 74 23.61 -3.32 3.36
C THR A 74 22.23 -3.54 2.74
N THR A 75 21.48 -4.53 3.22
CA THR A 75 20.16 -4.90 2.68
C THR A 75 19.16 -5.26 3.77
N ALA A 76 17.87 -5.23 3.43
CA ALA A 76 16.78 -5.82 4.19
C ALA A 76 15.64 -6.22 3.24
N THR A 77 14.76 -7.12 3.65
CA THR A 77 13.55 -7.46 2.89
C THR A 77 12.34 -6.78 3.53
N GLY A 78 11.69 -5.88 2.80
CA GLY A 78 10.43 -5.25 3.22
C GLY A 78 9.22 -6.10 2.82
N HIS A 79 8.19 -6.11 3.67
CA HIS A 79 6.98 -6.92 3.50
C HIS A 79 5.73 -6.05 3.56
N GLY A 80 5.00 -5.98 2.46
CA GLY A 80 3.79 -5.16 2.35
C GLY A 80 2.58 -5.95 1.88
N THR A 81 1.39 -5.40 2.08
CA THR A 81 0.16 -5.94 1.49
C THR A 81 -0.69 -4.80 0.97
N ILE A 82 -1.02 -4.84 -0.33
CA ILE A 82 -2.00 -3.93 -0.92
C ILE A 82 -3.39 -4.48 -0.54
N ALA A 83 -4.02 -3.86 0.43
CA ALA A 83 -5.33 -4.24 0.96
C ALA A 83 -6.48 -3.63 0.15
N ASP A 84 -6.24 -2.49 -0.49
CA ASP A 84 -7.18 -1.81 -1.39
C ASP A 84 -6.42 -1.08 -2.50
N LEU A 85 -6.92 -1.15 -3.74
CA LEU A 85 -6.36 -0.43 -4.89
C LEU A 85 -6.90 1.01 -4.97
N GLY A 86 -7.97 1.33 -4.26
CA GLY A 86 -8.80 2.50 -4.52
C GLY A 86 -9.58 2.34 -5.84
N ILE A 87 -9.90 3.47 -6.47
CA ILE A 87 -10.73 3.49 -7.70
C ILE A 87 -9.89 3.20 -8.96
N SER A 88 -8.65 3.67 -8.99
CA SER A 88 -7.76 3.53 -10.15
C SER A 88 -6.77 2.39 -9.95
N ALA A 89 -6.35 1.76 -11.04
CA ALA A 89 -5.28 0.76 -11.00
C ALA A 89 -3.99 1.34 -10.39
N VAL A 90 -3.33 0.54 -9.56
CA VAL A 90 -2.01 0.88 -8.99
C VAL A 90 -0.96 0.81 -10.09
N THR A 91 -0.27 1.92 -10.32
CA THR A 91 0.75 2.08 -11.37
C THR A 91 2.17 1.86 -10.87
N ALA A 92 2.41 2.00 -9.56
CA ALA A 92 3.70 1.76 -8.91
C ALA A 92 3.48 1.28 -7.48
N HIS A 93 4.27 0.33 -7.00
CA HIS A 93 4.29 -0.08 -5.59
C HIS A 93 5.71 -0.49 -5.17
N GLY A 94 5.94 -0.54 -3.87
CA GLY A 94 7.25 -0.91 -3.32
C GLY A 94 7.40 -0.46 -1.88
N TYR A 95 8.65 -0.19 -1.49
CA TYR A 95 9.02 0.31 -0.18
C TYR A 95 9.77 1.63 -0.30
N CYS A 96 9.58 2.52 0.67
CA CYS A 96 10.41 3.71 0.85
C CYS A 96 11.07 3.70 2.22
N TRP A 97 12.28 4.24 2.34
CA TRP A 97 13.05 4.27 3.58
C TRP A 97 13.94 5.51 3.70
N ALA A 98 14.17 5.95 4.93
CA ALA A 98 15.03 7.07 5.30
C ALA A 98 15.55 6.91 6.74
N THR A 99 16.41 7.82 7.18
CA THR A 99 16.85 7.93 8.59
C THR A 99 15.89 8.77 9.45
N THR A 100 14.81 9.27 8.85
CA THR A 100 13.73 10.02 9.51
C THR A 100 12.41 9.27 9.40
N ILE A 101 11.52 9.46 10.37
CA ILE A 101 10.16 8.88 10.33
C ILE A 101 9.38 9.40 9.12
N ASP A 102 8.40 8.62 8.68
CA ASP A 102 7.52 8.92 7.55
C ASP A 102 8.25 9.13 6.20
N PRO A 103 9.13 8.20 5.77
CA PRO A 103 9.77 8.30 4.46
C PRO A 103 8.74 8.30 3.35
N THR A 104 9.02 8.98 2.24
CA THR A 104 8.12 9.12 1.10
C THR A 104 8.75 8.55 -0.15
N THR A 105 8.00 8.51 -1.24
CA THR A 105 8.55 8.16 -2.56
C THR A 105 9.55 9.19 -3.12
N ALA A 106 9.84 10.29 -2.40
CA ALA A 106 10.95 11.20 -2.71
C ALA A 106 12.29 10.79 -2.08
N ASP A 107 12.26 9.87 -1.09
CA ASP A 107 13.44 9.32 -0.43
C ASP A 107 13.98 8.11 -1.21
N SER A 108 14.78 7.28 -0.54
CA SER A 108 15.17 5.98 -1.11
C SER A 108 13.94 5.08 -1.19
N LYS A 109 13.79 4.39 -2.33
CA LYS A 109 12.66 3.51 -2.59
C LYS A 109 12.99 2.39 -3.56
N THR A 110 12.20 1.33 -3.52
CA THR A 110 12.04 0.38 -4.63
C THR A 110 10.90 0.82 -5.53
N ASP A 111 10.81 0.23 -6.72
CA ASP A 111 9.64 0.34 -7.60
C ASP A 111 9.44 -1.01 -8.30
N GLU A 112 8.44 -1.76 -7.85
CA GLU A 112 8.05 -3.06 -8.39
C GLU A 112 7.04 -2.91 -9.56
N GLY A 113 6.74 -1.67 -9.97
CA GLY A 113 5.81 -1.35 -11.05
C GLY A 113 4.35 -1.51 -10.65
N ALA A 114 3.49 -1.84 -11.62
CA ALA A 114 2.05 -1.98 -11.40
C ALA A 114 1.76 -3.05 -10.33
N GLY A 115 0.81 -2.74 -9.44
CA GLY A 115 0.46 -3.59 -8.29
C GLY A 115 -0.95 -4.16 -8.40
N SER A 116 -1.20 -5.25 -7.67
CA SER A 116 -2.52 -5.86 -7.49
C SER A 116 -2.76 -6.18 -6.02
N LEU A 117 -4.00 -6.50 -5.64
CA LEU A 117 -4.31 -6.88 -4.26
C LEU A 117 -3.46 -8.07 -3.81
N GLY A 118 -2.99 -8.01 -2.57
CA GLY A 118 -2.22 -9.08 -1.95
C GLY A 118 -0.84 -8.66 -1.47
N VAL A 119 -0.09 -9.68 -1.04
CA VAL A 119 1.23 -9.52 -0.45
C VAL A 119 2.29 -9.22 -1.51
N PHE A 120 3.28 -8.44 -1.15
CA PHE A 120 4.48 -8.20 -1.96
C PHE A 120 5.69 -8.04 -1.06
N GLU A 121 6.86 -8.29 -1.64
CA GLU A 121 8.16 -8.12 -1.00
C GLU A 121 9.00 -7.16 -1.83
N SER A 122 9.84 -6.37 -1.16
CA SER A 122 10.78 -5.46 -1.82
C SER A 122 12.17 -5.55 -1.19
N SER A 123 13.19 -5.57 -2.05
CA SER A 123 14.58 -5.58 -1.62
C SER A 123 15.06 -4.16 -1.29
N ILE A 124 15.16 -3.87 0.01
CA ILE A 124 15.74 -2.62 0.52
C ILE A 124 17.25 -2.75 0.42
N THR A 125 17.91 -1.82 -0.29
CA THR A 125 19.35 -1.88 -0.56
C THR A 125 20.04 -0.54 -0.27
N GLY A 126 21.37 -0.51 -0.32
CA GLY A 126 22.14 0.72 -0.13
C GLY A 126 22.20 1.19 1.33
N LEU A 127 22.00 0.28 2.28
CA LEU A 127 22.03 0.58 3.71
C LEU A 127 23.46 0.71 4.22
N LEU A 128 23.64 1.48 5.30
CA LEU A 128 24.90 1.58 6.03
C LEU A 128 24.83 0.79 7.34
N ALA A 129 25.83 -0.05 7.59
CA ALA A 129 25.87 -0.89 8.79
C ALA A 129 25.83 -0.05 10.09
N GLY A 130 25.01 -0.49 11.05
CA GLY A 130 24.80 0.19 12.33
C GLY A 130 23.88 1.42 12.25
N GLN A 131 23.41 1.81 11.06
CA GLN A 131 22.51 2.95 10.90
C GLN A 131 21.06 2.54 11.14
N GLU A 132 20.35 3.42 11.84
CA GLU A 132 18.91 3.34 12.09
C GLU A 132 18.13 3.82 10.86
N TYR A 133 17.07 3.09 10.49
CA TYR A 133 16.18 3.40 9.39
C TYR A 133 14.72 3.26 9.79
N TYR A 134 13.91 4.14 9.22
CA TYR A 134 12.45 3.99 9.13
C TYR A 134 12.11 3.60 7.69
N ALA A 135 11.19 2.65 7.54
CA ALA A 135 10.72 2.21 6.24
C ALA A 135 9.20 2.02 6.25
N ARG A 136 8.56 2.14 5.10
CA ARG A 136 7.15 1.77 4.93
C ARG A 136 6.84 1.40 3.48
N PRO A 137 5.89 0.47 3.26
CA PRO A 137 5.41 0.15 1.93
C PRO A 137 4.58 1.31 1.37
N TYR A 138 4.54 1.41 0.05
CA TYR A 138 3.70 2.37 -0.67
C TYR A 138 3.03 1.73 -1.88
N ALA A 139 1.92 2.33 -2.32
CA ALA A 139 1.30 2.07 -3.61
C ALA A 139 0.73 3.37 -4.19
N THR A 140 0.89 3.57 -5.49
CA THR A 140 0.47 4.78 -6.21
C THR A 140 -0.57 4.44 -7.26
N ASN A 141 -1.66 5.17 -7.29
CA ASN A 141 -2.66 5.12 -8.36
C ASN A 141 -2.96 6.53 -8.90
N GLY A 142 -4.01 6.67 -9.71
CA GLY A 142 -4.42 7.95 -10.30
C GLY A 142 -4.79 9.05 -9.29
N ALA A 143 -5.13 8.72 -8.05
CA ALA A 143 -5.44 9.66 -6.98
C ALA A 143 -4.19 10.12 -6.21
N GLY A 144 -3.13 9.30 -6.19
CA GLY A 144 -1.88 9.59 -5.48
C GLY A 144 -1.27 8.35 -4.84
N THR A 145 -0.43 8.57 -3.82
CA THR A 145 0.29 7.50 -3.11
C THR A 145 -0.29 7.25 -1.72
N GLY A 146 -0.71 6.00 -1.48
CA GLY A 146 -1.01 5.48 -0.15
C GLY A 146 0.24 4.89 0.49
N TYR A 147 0.39 5.07 1.81
CA TYR A 147 1.52 4.56 2.59
C TYR A 147 1.03 3.66 3.72
N GLY A 148 1.80 2.60 3.99
CA GLY A 148 1.60 1.80 5.20
C GLY A 148 2.15 2.45 6.46
N ALA A 149 2.01 1.75 7.58
CA ALA A 149 2.62 2.13 8.85
C ALA A 149 4.16 2.10 8.75
N ASN A 150 4.82 2.96 9.52
CA ASN A 150 6.27 2.92 9.66
C ASN A 150 6.73 1.65 10.38
N VAL A 151 7.84 1.09 9.92
CA VAL A 151 8.67 0.13 10.64
C VAL A 151 10.03 0.72 10.89
N TYR A 152 10.65 0.32 11.99
CA TYR A 152 11.98 0.75 12.40
C TYR A 152 12.92 -0.45 12.43
N PHE A 153 14.15 -0.26 11.95
CA PHE A 153 15.20 -1.27 12.07
C PHE A 153 16.60 -0.66 12.01
N ILE A 154 17.62 -1.43 12.39
CA ILE A 154 19.02 -1.06 12.30
C ILE A 154 19.71 -2.00 11.30
N ALA A 155 20.31 -1.45 10.25
CA ALA A 155 21.05 -2.24 9.29
C ALA A 155 22.27 -2.91 9.93
N GLY A 156 22.55 -4.15 9.58
CA GLY A 156 23.74 -4.89 10.05
C GLY A 156 23.64 -5.43 11.47
N GLN A 157 22.51 -5.30 12.15
CA GLN A 157 22.23 -6.08 13.36
C GLN A 157 21.80 -7.51 13.00
N GLY A 158 22.64 -8.22 12.23
CA GLY A 158 22.55 -9.67 12.12
C GLY A 158 22.92 -10.29 13.46
N GLY A 159 21.92 -10.77 14.21
CA GLY A 159 22.12 -11.73 15.30
C GLY A 159 22.58 -11.21 16.65
N ILE A 160 22.37 -9.94 17.01
CA ILE A 160 22.63 -9.46 18.37
C ILE A 160 21.36 -8.87 18.99
N LEU A 161 20.72 -9.64 19.88
CA LEU A 161 19.76 -9.11 20.84
C LEU A 161 20.53 -8.23 21.83
N ARG A 162 20.44 -6.91 21.68
CA ARG A 162 20.98 -5.94 22.66
C ARG A 162 20.01 -5.83 23.83
N ILE A 163 20.23 -6.60 24.89
CA ILE A 163 19.48 -6.47 26.14
C ILE A 163 20.10 -5.35 26.97
N LYS A 164 19.46 -4.19 27.14
CA LYS A 164 19.99 -3.17 28.06
C LYS A 164 19.92 -3.69 29.50
N GLY A 165 21.04 -3.68 30.22
CA GLY A 165 21.09 -4.14 31.62
C GLY A 165 22.51 -4.46 32.11
N GLU A 166 22.59 -4.92 33.36
CA GLU A 166 23.77 -5.56 33.92
C GLU A 166 23.76 -7.05 33.56
N TYR A 167 24.93 -7.57 33.18
CA TYR A 167 25.09 -8.96 32.76
C TYR A 167 25.97 -9.69 33.77
N ALA A 168 25.49 -10.83 34.26
CA ALA A 168 26.23 -11.70 35.16
C ALA A 168 26.18 -13.15 34.67
N VAL A 169 27.27 -13.88 34.89
CA VAL A 169 27.29 -15.34 34.74
C VAL A 169 26.96 -15.95 36.10
N VAL A 170 25.81 -16.60 36.20
CA VAL A 170 25.46 -17.41 37.37
C VAL A 170 25.67 -18.87 37.00
N GLN A 171 26.64 -19.50 37.66
CA GLN A 171 27.09 -20.87 37.35
C GLN A 171 27.60 -21.03 35.90
N THR A 172 26.81 -21.62 35.01
CA THR A 172 27.17 -21.89 33.60
C THR A 172 26.17 -21.32 32.60
N ARG A 173 25.22 -20.49 33.05
CA ARG A 173 24.14 -19.95 32.22
C ARG A 173 24.27 -18.44 32.12
N TRP A 174 23.84 -17.91 30.97
CA TRP A 174 23.70 -16.48 30.76
C TRP A 174 22.40 -16.00 31.37
N HIS A 175 22.47 -14.95 32.19
CA HIS A 175 21.33 -14.31 32.83
C HIS A 175 21.38 -12.81 32.50
N TYR A 176 20.21 -12.17 32.44
CA TYR A 176 20.12 -10.71 32.37
C TYR A 176 19.16 -10.18 33.43
N VAL A 177 19.43 -8.98 33.93
CA VAL A 177 18.50 -8.25 34.81
C VAL A 177 17.78 -7.21 33.97
N GLY A 178 16.45 -7.30 33.91
CA GLY A 178 15.62 -6.32 33.21
C GLY A 178 15.59 -4.97 33.92
N GLU A 179 15.09 -3.93 33.26
CA GLU A 179 14.86 -2.61 33.87
C GLU A 179 13.85 -2.66 35.04
N ASP A 180 13.09 -3.75 35.14
CA ASP A 180 12.20 -4.08 36.26
C ASP A 180 12.94 -4.66 37.48
N GLY A 181 14.26 -4.83 37.40
CA GLY A 181 15.10 -5.40 38.44
C GLY A 181 14.94 -6.92 38.60
N LYS A 182 14.21 -7.59 37.70
CA LYS A 182 14.04 -9.04 37.74
C LYS A 182 15.10 -9.72 36.91
N GLU A 183 15.56 -10.86 37.41
CA GLU A 183 16.52 -11.72 36.73
C GLU A 183 15.80 -12.69 35.80
N TYR A 184 16.32 -12.82 34.58
CA TYR A 184 15.80 -13.70 33.54
C TYR A 184 16.94 -14.60 33.03
N GLN A 185 16.67 -15.91 32.97
CA GLN A 185 17.58 -16.88 32.37
C GLN A 185 17.49 -16.81 30.84
N ILE A 186 18.64 -16.78 30.17
CA ILE A 186 18.71 -16.90 28.71
C ILE A 186 18.85 -18.38 28.36
N GLU A 187 17.83 -18.94 27.70
CA GLU A 187 17.90 -20.29 27.12
C GLU A 187 18.21 -20.18 25.63
N GLY A 188 19.32 -20.80 25.22
CA GLY A 188 19.71 -20.90 23.82
C GLY A 188 20.07 -22.34 23.46
N ILE A 189 19.74 -22.75 22.23
CA ILE A 189 20.28 -23.96 21.63
C ILE A 189 21.65 -23.58 21.06
N LEU A 190 22.71 -24.23 21.54
CA LEU A 190 24.02 -24.16 20.89
C LEU A 190 23.86 -24.88 19.54
N VAL A 191 23.91 -24.14 18.43
CA VAL A 191 23.99 -24.69 17.08
C VAL A 191 25.43 -24.62 16.61
#